data_AF-A0A0M0BWC2-F1
#
_entry.id   AF-A0A0M0BWC2-F1
#
_cell.length_a   1.000
_cell.length_b   1.000
_cell.length_c   1.000
_cell.angle_alpha   90.00
_cell.angle_beta   90.00
_cell.angle_gamma   90.00
#
_symmetry.space_group_name_H-M   'P 1'
#
loop_
_entity.id
_entity.type
_entity.pdbx_description
1 polymer ?
#
loop_
_entity_poly.entity_id
_entity_poly.type
_entity_poly.pdbx_seq_one_letter_code
_entity_poly.pdbx_strand_id
1 'polypeptide(L)'
;MRKTSIFILVLLCSSILPSFNSYQIKANPFPTNPEITIISPTNTTYSNNSILLKIKITTKYDGYYFNSTEKRISYSLDGQEKIPLEITSYSYNEDTKTSAVEASTVLTDLINGTHTLSVYTEYDYDVHVIDSNSSISFSVDSANFFSIISMPKEYINYTITKTNGQFWAKVYGKYPIKISNTSSSQVQIPMVYPTPPNTTNIHITLNDIELSWTNYTQIYPQELHRTAIGDWSMIQCNLENVSETFLLEIQYEHPIQQINGEYVFLYDLNISPYLSPWSNRSTANFNLRFEIESKDLHVNTITTDGELNTVDYEVTKEQETETVTFQVFSEYSQPVPGDLIVSFNEGDELEQTNSNFFGSSYFTEYGAVLVVVFLTVVLVLLLFLKFRKRDEINE
;
A
#
# COMPACT_ATOMS: atom_id res chain seq x y z
N MET A 1 -14.55 8.97 108.57
CA MET A 1 -14.14 8.87 107.15
C MET A 1 -14.16 7.41 106.73
N ARG A 2 -15.17 6.99 105.96
CA ARG A 2 -15.22 5.68 105.30
C ARG A 2 -15.67 5.90 103.86
N LYS A 3 -14.79 5.62 102.91
CA LYS A 3 -15.13 5.46 101.49
C LYS A 3 -15.45 3.99 101.28
N THR A 4 -16.67 3.70 100.84
CA THR A 4 -17.11 2.36 100.45
C THR A 4 -17.28 2.35 98.94
N SER A 5 -16.64 1.38 98.30
CA SER A 5 -16.76 1.02 96.89
C SER A 5 -18.20 0.74 96.48
N ILE A 6 -18.60 1.17 95.28
CA ILE A 6 -19.72 0.56 94.55
C ILE A 6 -19.24 0.24 93.14
N PHE A 7 -19.11 -1.06 92.90
CA PHE A 7 -19.00 -1.72 91.60
C PHE A 7 -20.25 -1.42 90.77
N ILE A 8 -20.08 -0.86 89.56
CA ILE A 8 -21.17 -0.82 88.57
C ILE A 8 -21.00 -2.02 87.65
N LEU A 9 -21.98 -2.91 87.76
CA LEU A 9 -22.20 -4.13 87.01
C LEU A 9 -22.60 -3.75 85.56
N VAL A 10 -21.67 -3.91 84.61
CA VAL A 10 -21.97 -3.88 83.18
C VAL A 10 -22.65 -5.19 82.83
N LEU A 11 -23.99 -5.20 82.83
CA LEU A 11 -24.78 -6.36 82.42
C LEU A 11 -25.02 -6.33 80.91
N LEU A 12 -24.57 -7.40 80.27
CA LEU A 12 -24.80 -7.80 78.90
C LEU A 12 -26.28 -7.67 78.49
N CYS A 13 -26.54 -6.80 77.53
CA CYS A 13 -27.70 -6.90 76.63
C CYS A 13 -27.21 -6.66 75.20
N SER A 14 -26.30 -7.53 74.73
CA SER A 14 -26.02 -7.72 73.30
C SER A 14 -27.22 -8.43 72.67
N SER A 15 -28.24 -7.64 72.32
CA SER A 15 -29.33 -8.08 71.46
C SER A 15 -28.74 -8.55 70.13
N ILE A 16 -28.79 -9.86 69.91
CA ILE A 16 -28.57 -10.50 68.61
C ILE A 16 -29.69 -10.01 67.70
N LEU A 17 -29.44 -8.92 66.97
CA LEU A 17 -30.26 -8.57 65.81
C LEU A 17 -29.91 -9.57 64.72
N PRO A 18 -30.87 -10.33 64.17
CA PRO A 18 -30.61 -11.12 62.98
C PRO A 18 -30.16 -10.16 61.89
N SER A 19 -28.95 -10.38 61.37
CA SER A 19 -28.48 -9.73 60.16
C SER A 19 -29.48 -10.04 59.06
N PHE A 20 -30.37 -9.10 58.77
CA PHE A 20 -31.20 -9.16 57.56
C PHE A 20 -30.24 -9.06 56.39
N ASN A 21 -29.87 -10.22 55.82
CA ASN A 21 -29.32 -10.29 54.48
C ASN A 21 -30.43 -9.77 53.56
N SER A 22 -30.39 -8.48 53.27
CA SER A 22 -31.17 -7.93 52.19
C SER A 22 -30.64 -8.58 50.92
N TYR A 23 -31.38 -9.56 50.40
CA TYR A 23 -31.18 -10.01 49.04
C TYR A 23 -31.48 -8.82 48.14
N GLN A 24 -30.43 -8.10 47.75
CA GLN A 24 -30.53 -7.13 46.68
C GLN A 24 -30.79 -7.93 45.40
N ILE A 25 -32.06 -8.01 45.02
CA ILE A 25 -32.44 -8.43 43.69
C ILE A 25 -31.93 -7.33 42.76
N LYS A 26 -30.76 -7.55 42.15
CA LYS A 26 -30.30 -6.71 41.06
C LYS A 26 -31.25 -6.95 39.89
N ALA A 27 -32.02 -5.94 39.52
CA ALA A 27 -32.80 -5.98 38.29
C ALA A 27 -31.83 -6.20 37.10
N ASN A 28 -32.20 -7.10 36.19
CA ASN A 28 -31.43 -7.25 34.95
C ASN A 28 -31.49 -5.91 34.19
N PRO A 29 -30.34 -5.33 33.81
CA PRO A 29 -30.34 -4.09 33.05
C PRO A 29 -30.99 -4.34 31.68
N PHE A 30 -31.93 -3.46 31.31
CA PHE A 30 -32.47 -3.44 29.96
C PHE A 30 -31.39 -2.98 28.96
N PRO A 31 -31.49 -3.40 27.68
CA PRO A 31 -30.61 -2.90 26.64
C PRO A 31 -30.65 -1.37 26.59
N THR A 32 -29.51 -0.74 26.37
CA THR A 32 -29.47 0.71 26.16
C THR A 32 -29.96 1.06 24.76
N ASN A 33 -30.30 2.33 24.54
CA ASN A 33 -30.51 2.82 23.19
C ASN A 33 -29.24 2.58 22.34
N PRO A 34 -29.37 2.07 21.11
CA PRO A 34 -28.24 1.90 20.21
C PRO A 34 -27.57 3.24 19.91
N GLU A 35 -26.24 3.26 19.99
CA GLU A 35 -25.41 4.41 19.65
C GLU A 35 -24.87 4.22 18.22
N ILE A 36 -25.26 5.13 17.32
CA ILE A 36 -24.88 5.07 15.90
C ILE A 36 -23.69 6.00 15.65
N THR A 37 -22.57 5.43 15.23
CA THR A 37 -21.40 6.16 14.75
C THR A 37 -21.32 6.06 13.23
N ILE A 38 -21.45 7.20 12.53
CA ILE A 38 -21.21 7.29 11.08
C ILE A 38 -19.70 7.50 10.90
N ILE A 39 -19.02 6.49 10.34
CA ILE A 39 -17.57 6.50 10.10
C ILE A 39 -17.26 7.25 8.80
N SER A 40 -18.07 7.05 7.78
CA SER A 40 -18.04 7.76 6.50
C SER A 40 -19.46 7.87 5.95
N PRO A 41 -19.87 8.99 5.32
CA PRO A 41 -19.12 10.25 5.17
C PRO A 41 -18.89 10.98 6.50
N THR A 42 -17.90 11.88 6.54
CA THR A 42 -17.66 12.86 7.61
C THR A 42 -18.15 14.24 7.18
N ASN A 43 -18.15 15.23 8.09
CA ASN A 43 -18.61 16.59 7.80
C ASN A 43 -17.55 17.38 7.03
N THR A 44 -17.27 16.94 5.81
CA THR A 44 -16.28 17.49 4.88
C THR A 44 -16.87 17.64 3.48
N THR A 45 -16.12 18.31 2.61
CA THR A 45 -16.45 18.38 1.18
C THR A 45 -15.80 17.23 0.43
N TYR A 46 -16.61 16.49 -0.33
CA TYR A 46 -16.18 15.40 -1.20
C TYR A 46 -16.17 15.86 -2.65
N SER A 47 -15.21 15.37 -3.42
CA SER A 47 -15.10 15.59 -4.87
C SER A 47 -15.74 14.48 -5.71
N ASN A 48 -16.31 13.45 -5.06
CA ASN A 48 -16.84 12.26 -5.72
C ASN A 48 -18.37 12.22 -5.60
N ASN A 49 -19.06 11.87 -6.69
CA ASN A 49 -20.53 11.69 -6.70
C ASN A 49 -20.96 10.34 -6.11
N SER A 50 -19.99 9.54 -5.67
CA SER A 50 -20.19 8.30 -4.94
C SER A 50 -19.31 8.29 -3.71
N ILE A 51 -19.90 7.92 -2.57
CA ILE A 51 -19.23 7.93 -1.28
C ILE A 51 -19.59 6.64 -0.54
N LEU A 52 -18.57 5.98 0.01
CA LEU A 52 -18.80 4.84 0.89
C LEU A 52 -19.47 5.31 2.19
N LEU A 53 -20.69 4.84 2.44
CA LEU A 53 -21.32 4.88 3.75
C LEU A 53 -20.78 3.71 4.57
N LYS A 54 -20.13 3.99 5.68
CA LYS A 54 -19.71 3.01 6.68
C LYS A 54 -20.18 3.44 8.05
N ILE A 55 -20.82 2.54 8.78
CA ILE A 55 -21.34 2.80 10.13
C ILE A 55 -20.91 1.73 11.12
N LYS A 56 -20.95 2.10 12.39
CA LYS A 56 -20.83 1.20 13.53
C LYS A 56 -21.93 1.54 14.54
N ILE A 57 -22.65 0.53 14.98
CA ILE A 57 -23.71 0.64 15.99
C ILE A 57 -23.28 -0.15 17.21
N THR A 58 -23.30 0.47 18.39
CA THR A 58 -22.97 -0.17 19.67
C THR A 58 -24.18 -0.18 20.59
N THR A 59 -24.43 -1.32 21.26
CA THR A 59 -25.55 -1.46 22.20
C THR A 59 -25.10 -2.20 23.44
N LYS A 60 -25.34 -1.63 24.64
CA LYS A 60 -25.03 -2.30 25.90
C LYS A 60 -26.17 -3.23 26.30
N TYR A 61 -25.80 -4.36 26.87
CA TYR A 61 -26.65 -5.46 27.36
C TYR A 61 -27.45 -6.22 26.30
N ASP A 62 -27.31 -5.90 25.01
CA ASP A 62 -27.77 -6.73 23.88
C ASP A 62 -26.83 -7.95 23.72
N GLY A 63 -27.39 -9.15 23.63
CA GLY A 63 -26.64 -10.42 23.55
C GLY A 63 -26.47 -11.17 24.88
N TYR A 64 -26.77 -10.54 26.02
CA TYR A 64 -26.51 -11.14 27.35
C TYR A 64 -27.79 -11.57 28.08
N TYR A 65 -28.68 -10.61 28.33
CA TYR A 65 -29.99 -10.86 28.97
C TYR A 65 -31.14 -10.85 27.96
N PHE A 66 -30.92 -10.17 26.83
CA PHE A 66 -31.90 -9.98 25.77
C PHE A 66 -31.18 -10.18 24.44
N ASN A 67 -31.76 -11.00 23.57
CA ASN A 67 -31.33 -11.11 22.19
C ASN A 67 -32.40 -10.44 21.34
N SER A 68 -32.02 -9.41 20.61
CA SER A 68 -32.89 -8.86 19.57
C SER A 68 -33.18 -9.95 18.53
N THR A 69 -34.46 -10.17 18.24
CA THR A 69 -34.91 -11.16 17.25
C THR A 69 -34.67 -10.66 15.83
N GLU A 70 -34.72 -9.33 15.66
CA GLU A 70 -34.46 -8.67 14.39
C GLU A 70 -33.74 -7.33 14.62
N LYS A 71 -32.72 -7.07 13.79
CA LYS A 71 -31.99 -5.79 13.74
C LYS A 71 -32.18 -5.19 12.36
N ARG A 72 -32.92 -4.09 12.26
CA ARG A 72 -33.13 -3.39 11.00
C ARG A 72 -32.31 -2.11 10.99
N ILE A 73 -31.47 -1.98 9.98
CA ILE A 73 -30.66 -0.78 9.74
C ILE A 73 -31.10 -0.19 8.41
N SER A 74 -31.28 1.12 8.38
CA SER A 74 -31.58 1.84 7.14
C SER A 74 -30.93 3.22 7.13
N TYR A 75 -30.82 3.82 5.95
CA TYR A 75 -30.39 5.21 5.79
C TYR A 75 -31.37 5.99 4.93
N SER A 76 -31.34 7.31 5.08
CA SER A 76 -32.03 8.27 4.23
C SER A 76 -31.05 9.36 3.84
N LEU A 77 -31.05 9.71 2.55
CA LEU A 77 -30.29 10.83 2.03
C LEU A 77 -31.27 11.98 1.74
N ASP A 78 -31.00 13.16 2.26
CA ASP A 78 -31.78 14.38 2.05
C ASP A 78 -33.27 14.24 2.37
N GLY A 79 -33.61 13.39 3.33
CA GLY A 79 -34.99 13.13 3.74
C GLY A 79 -35.79 12.27 2.76
N GLN A 80 -35.13 11.61 1.80
CA GLN A 80 -35.74 10.61 0.93
C GLN A 80 -36.17 9.34 1.70
N GLU A 81 -36.82 8.41 1.00
CA GLU A 81 -37.25 7.12 1.57
C GLU A 81 -36.10 6.37 2.25
N LYS A 82 -36.40 5.65 3.34
CA LYS A 82 -35.41 4.85 4.07
C LYS A 82 -35.02 3.64 3.23
N ILE A 83 -33.74 3.51 2.93
CA ILE A 83 -33.15 2.39 2.19
C ILE A 83 -32.50 1.42 3.19
N PRO A 84 -32.82 0.10 3.16
CA PRO A 84 -32.19 -0.89 4.02
C PRO A 84 -30.67 -0.96 3.85
N LEU A 85 -29.95 -1.21 4.95
CA LEU A 85 -28.52 -1.47 4.97
C LEU A 85 -28.25 -2.91 5.39
N GLU A 86 -27.43 -3.59 4.60
CA GLU A 86 -26.96 -4.94 4.91
C GLU A 86 -25.91 -4.90 6.03
N ILE A 87 -26.07 -5.79 7.01
CA ILE A 87 -25.11 -5.96 8.10
C ILE A 87 -23.90 -6.72 7.55
N THR A 88 -22.72 -6.11 7.67
CA THR A 88 -21.47 -6.70 7.20
C THR A 88 -20.73 -7.45 8.29
N SER A 89 -20.88 -7.03 9.56
CA SER A 89 -20.27 -7.73 10.69
C SER A 89 -21.10 -7.58 11.97
N TYR A 90 -20.98 -8.59 12.84
CA TYR A 90 -21.51 -8.59 14.21
C TYR A 90 -20.45 -9.10 15.17
N SER A 91 -20.33 -8.43 16.33
CA SER A 91 -19.47 -8.88 17.41
C SER A 91 -20.12 -8.59 18.77
N TYR A 92 -19.72 -9.35 19.77
CA TYR A 92 -20.18 -9.18 21.14
C TYR A 92 -19.00 -9.27 22.11
N ASN A 93 -18.89 -8.30 23.01
CA ASN A 93 -17.84 -8.22 24.02
C ASN A 93 -18.43 -8.53 25.41
N GLU A 94 -18.05 -9.68 25.95
CA GLU A 94 -18.55 -10.22 27.22
C GLU A 94 -18.12 -9.40 28.45
N ASP A 95 -16.93 -8.77 28.41
CA ASP A 95 -16.43 -7.98 29.54
C ASP A 95 -17.19 -6.66 29.71
N THR A 96 -17.50 -6.02 28.60
CA THR A 96 -18.21 -4.73 28.56
C THR A 96 -19.72 -4.89 28.37
N LYS A 97 -20.19 -6.13 28.18
CA LYS A 97 -21.58 -6.45 27.83
C LYS A 97 -22.08 -5.63 26.65
N THR A 98 -21.29 -5.47 25.61
CA THR A 98 -21.60 -4.58 24.48
C THR A 98 -21.60 -5.37 23.18
N SER A 99 -22.68 -5.27 22.40
CA SER A 99 -22.71 -5.72 21.01
C SER A 99 -22.28 -4.59 20.08
N ALA A 100 -21.64 -4.95 18.96
CA ALA A 100 -21.30 -4.03 17.89
C ALA A 100 -21.72 -4.62 16.54
N VAL A 101 -22.42 -3.81 15.75
CA VAL A 101 -22.84 -4.13 14.38
C VAL A 101 -22.19 -3.14 13.42
N GLU A 102 -21.66 -3.64 12.32
CA GLU A 102 -21.18 -2.79 11.23
C GLU A 102 -22.02 -3.03 9.98
N ALA A 103 -22.23 -1.97 9.22
CA ALA A 103 -22.93 -1.99 7.95
C ALA A 103 -22.29 -0.99 7.01
N SER A 104 -22.36 -1.28 5.71
CA SER A 104 -21.84 -0.37 4.68
C SER A 104 -22.58 -0.50 3.37
N THR A 105 -22.66 0.61 2.65
CA THR A 105 -23.13 0.67 1.27
C THR A 105 -22.44 1.81 0.54
N VAL A 106 -22.64 1.92 -0.77
CA VAL A 106 -22.17 3.06 -1.55
C VAL A 106 -23.34 3.98 -1.82
N LEU A 107 -23.22 5.24 -1.40
CA LEU A 107 -24.10 6.31 -1.82
C LEU A 107 -23.73 6.65 -3.27
N THR A 108 -24.65 6.52 -4.21
CA THR A 108 -24.43 6.86 -5.63
C THR A 108 -25.24 8.09 -6.03
N ASP A 109 -24.94 8.62 -7.20
CA ASP A 109 -25.73 9.68 -7.86
C ASP A 109 -25.86 10.96 -7.01
N LEU A 110 -24.85 11.25 -6.17
CA LEU A 110 -24.80 12.46 -5.37
C LEU A 110 -24.61 13.68 -6.30
N ILE A 111 -25.42 14.71 -6.09
CA ILE A 111 -25.37 15.94 -6.88
C ILE A 111 -24.50 16.99 -6.18
N ASN A 112 -24.25 18.12 -6.84
CA ASN A 112 -23.57 19.23 -6.19
C ASN A 112 -24.39 19.76 -5.01
N GLY A 113 -23.73 20.05 -3.90
CA GLY A 113 -24.32 20.77 -2.78
C GLY A 113 -24.11 20.08 -1.44
N THR A 114 -24.84 20.56 -0.43
CA THR A 114 -24.81 19.98 0.90
C THR A 114 -25.90 18.92 1.01
N HIS A 115 -25.50 17.73 1.42
CA HIS A 115 -26.36 16.59 1.67
C HIS A 115 -26.49 16.34 3.17
N THR A 116 -27.62 15.79 3.58
CA THR A 116 -27.85 15.29 4.94
C THR A 116 -28.11 13.80 4.90
N LEU A 117 -27.16 13.02 5.42
CA LEU A 117 -27.32 11.60 5.62
C LEU A 117 -27.89 11.33 7.02
N SER A 118 -28.97 10.57 7.09
CA SER A 118 -29.52 10.08 8.36
C SER A 118 -29.50 8.56 8.37
N VAL A 119 -29.04 7.97 9.47
CA VAL A 119 -28.99 6.51 9.68
C VAL A 119 -29.94 6.17 10.81
N TYR A 120 -30.74 5.13 10.61
CA TYR A 120 -31.75 4.65 11.54
C TYR A 120 -31.48 3.20 11.91
N THR A 121 -31.77 2.87 13.15
CA THR A 121 -31.74 1.49 13.63
C THR A 121 -33.02 1.21 14.42
N GLU A 122 -33.55 0.01 14.25
CA GLU A 122 -34.70 -0.53 14.97
C GLU A 122 -34.34 -1.94 15.44
N TYR A 123 -34.29 -2.13 16.76
CA TYR A 123 -34.02 -3.43 17.38
C TYR A 123 -35.32 -3.93 18.01
N ASP A 124 -35.80 -5.07 17.52
CA ASP A 124 -36.98 -5.74 18.05
C ASP A 124 -36.55 -6.71 19.15
N TYR A 125 -37.02 -6.44 20.37
CA TYR A 125 -36.93 -7.35 21.50
C TYR A 125 -38.35 -7.83 21.82
N ASP A 126 -38.49 -9.07 22.30
CA ASP A 126 -39.78 -9.76 22.54
C ASP A 126 -40.90 -8.93 23.21
N VAL A 127 -40.53 -7.90 23.97
CA VAL A 127 -41.44 -7.04 24.72
C VAL A 127 -41.38 -5.56 24.33
N HIS A 128 -40.35 -5.11 23.60
CA HIS A 128 -40.10 -3.70 23.32
C HIS A 128 -39.30 -3.52 22.03
N VAL A 129 -39.68 -2.51 21.23
CA VAL A 129 -38.88 -2.03 20.10
C VAL A 129 -38.07 -0.83 20.57
N ILE A 130 -36.76 -0.82 20.28
CA ILE A 130 -35.89 0.33 20.55
C ILE A 130 -35.40 0.89 19.21
N ASP A 131 -35.69 2.16 18.97
CA ASP A 131 -35.24 2.91 17.79
C ASP A 131 -34.21 3.99 18.15
N SER A 132 -33.29 4.24 17.22
CA SER A 132 -32.30 5.32 17.34
C SER A 132 -31.97 5.86 15.95
N ASN A 133 -31.52 7.12 15.90
CA ASN A 133 -31.06 7.74 14.67
C ASN A 133 -29.85 8.66 14.92
N SER A 134 -29.04 8.84 13.88
CA SER A 134 -27.94 9.80 13.84
C SER A 134 -27.88 10.42 12.44
N SER A 135 -27.53 11.70 12.37
CA SER A 135 -27.43 12.42 11.11
C SER A 135 -26.11 13.16 11.01
N ILE A 136 -25.60 13.25 9.79
CA ILE A 136 -24.45 14.07 9.43
C ILE A 136 -24.75 14.86 8.16
N SER A 137 -24.23 16.07 8.09
CA SER A 137 -24.19 16.82 6.84
C SER A 137 -22.80 16.73 6.23
N PHE A 138 -22.75 16.57 4.92
CA PHE A 138 -21.51 16.62 4.15
C PHE A 138 -21.77 17.41 2.88
N SER A 139 -20.73 17.98 2.28
CA SER A 139 -20.87 18.68 1.01
C SER A 139 -20.26 17.86 -0.09
N VAL A 140 -20.81 18.00 -1.28
CA VAL A 140 -20.24 17.44 -2.48
C VAL A 140 -20.05 18.57 -3.46
N ASP A 141 -18.81 18.80 -3.87
CA ASP A 141 -18.47 19.88 -4.81
C ASP A 141 -18.28 19.31 -6.21
N SER A 142 -19.35 19.46 -7.00
CA SER A 142 -19.38 19.07 -8.40
C SER A 142 -18.58 19.94 -9.32
N ALA A 143 -18.13 21.12 -8.89
CA ALA A 143 -17.26 21.93 -9.74
C ALA A 143 -15.97 21.15 -10.06
N ASN A 144 -15.66 20.14 -9.24
CA ASN A 144 -14.59 19.16 -9.44
C ASN A 144 -15.10 17.72 -9.73
N PHE A 145 -16.38 17.51 -10.11
CA PHE A 145 -17.01 16.17 -10.25
C PHE A 145 -16.47 15.25 -11.34
N PHE A 146 -15.35 15.60 -11.91
CA PHE A 146 -14.74 14.78 -12.90
C PHE A 146 -13.34 14.47 -12.39
N SER A 147 -13.10 13.23 -11.98
CA SER A 147 -12.03 12.54 -12.71
C SER A 147 -12.50 12.56 -14.16
N ILE A 148 -12.18 13.69 -14.83
CA ILE A 148 -12.34 13.92 -16.26
C ILE A 148 -11.80 12.68 -16.93
N ILE A 149 -10.70 12.17 -16.39
CA ILE A 149 -9.85 11.10 -16.83
C ILE A 149 -10.21 9.81 -16.09
N SER A 150 -10.42 8.73 -16.84
CA SER A 150 -10.56 7.37 -16.32
C SER A 150 -9.56 6.47 -17.03
N MET A 151 -8.89 5.61 -16.26
CA MET A 151 -7.88 4.67 -16.77
C MET A 151 -8.25 3.24 -16.34
N PRO A 152 -9.17 2.58 -17.05
CA PRO A 152 -9.67 1.25 -16.64
C PRO A 152 -8.62 0.15 -16.76
N LYS A 153 -7.60 0.35 -17.59
CA LYS A 153 -6.55 -0.62 -17.84
C LYS A 153 -5.23 0.10 -18.08
N GLU A 154 -4.15 -0.55 -17.70
CA GLU A 154 -2.80 -0.24 -18.14
C GLU A 154 -2.08 -1.52 -18.57
N TYR A 155 -1.12 -1.39 -19.47
CA TYR A 155 -0.30 -2.49 -19.96
C TYR A 155 1.17 -2.11 -19.85
N ILE A 156 1.89 -2.79 -18.97
CA ILE A 156 3.25 -2.43 -18.59
C ILE A 156 4.18 -3.57 -19.00
N ASN A 157 5.11 -3.25 -19.88
CA ASN A 157 6.13 -4.18 -20.35
C ASN A 157 7.48 -3.77 -19.77
N TYR A 158 8.13 -4.70 -19.09
CA TYR A 158 9.51 -4.56 -18.66
C TYR A 158 10.39 -5.47 -19.50
N THR A 159 11.54 -4.98 -19.92
CA THR A 159 12.64 -5.83 -20.38
C THR A 159 13.83 -5.64 -19.46
N ILE A 160 14.23 -6.70 -18.78
CA ILE A 160 15.33 -6.74 -17.83
C ILE A 160 16.57 -7.25 -18.56
N THR A 161 17.61 -6.42 -18.59
CA THR A 161 18.85 -6.67 -19.33
C THR A 161 20.07 -6.37 -18.46
N LYS A 162 21.20 -7.01 -18.75
CA LYS A 162 22.49 -6.70 -18.11
C LYS A 162 23.37 -5.93 -19.10
N THR A 163 23.72 -4.69 -18.76
CA THR A 163 24.58 -3.82 -19.58
C THR A 163 25.77 -3.38 -18.75
N ASN A 164 27.00 -3.72 -19.18
CA ASN A 164 28.24 -3.41 -18.47
C ASN A 164 28.27 -3.88 -17.01
N GLY A 165 27.71 -5.07 -16.73
CA GLY A 165 27.67 -5.65 -15.39
C GLY A 165 26.56 -5.11 -14.48
N GLN A 166 25.78 -4.12 -14.92
CA GLN A 166 24.65 -3.57 -14.18
C GLN A 166 23.33 -4.00 -14.82
N PHE A 167 22.34 -4.32 -14.00
CA PHE A 167 20.98 -4.60 -14.49
C PHE A 167 20.21 -3.32 -14.76
N TRP A 168 19.50 -3.32 -15.87
CA TRP A 168 18.67 -2.24 -16.36
C TRP A 168 17.28 -2.75 -16.68
N ALA A 169 16.28 -1.96 -16.31
CA ALA A 169 14.90 -2.14 -16.70
C ALA A 169 14.57 -1.15 -17.82
N LYS A 170 14.10 -1.68 -18.95
CA LYS A 170 13.48 -0.90 -20.02
C LYS A 170 11.97 -1.02 -19.86
N VAL A 171 11.31 0.09 -19.61
CA VAL A 171 9.89 0.13 -19.27
C VAL A 171 9.13 0.74 -20.43
N TYR A 172 8.03 0.10 -20.80
CA TYR A 172 7.09 0.60 -21.80
C TYR A 172 5.67 0.40 -21.30
N GLY A 173 5.06 1.51 -20.88
CA GLY A 173 3.70 1.58 -20.37
C GLY A 173 2.72 2.12 -21.41
N LYS A 174 1.56 1.48 -21.52
CA LYS A 174 0.42 1.92 -22.32
C LYS A 174 -0.78 2.21 -21.43
N TYR A 175 -1.32 3.41 -21.55
CA TYR A 175 -2.39 3.94 -20.71
C TYR A 175 -3.57 4.40 -21.59
N PRO A 176 -4.50 3.50 -21.93
CA PRO A 176 -5.77 3.88 -22.52
C PRO A 176 -6.59 4.71 -21.52
N ILE A 177 -6.80 5.98 -21.87
CA ILE A 177 -7.47 6.94 -21.01
C ILE A 177 -8.74 7.42 -21.69
N LYS A 178 -9.82 7.51 -20.92
CA LYS A 178 -11.08 8.08 -21.35
C LYS A 178 -11.41 9.34 -20.59
N ILE A 179 -11.81 10.37 -21.33
CA ILE A 179 -12.35 11.61 -20.79
C ILE A 179 -13.87 11.61 -20.80
N SER A 180 -14.50 11.85 -19.65
CA SER A 180 -15.93 12.13 -19.55
C SER A 180 -16.14 13.65 -19.48
N ASN A 181 -16.87 14.22 -20.44
CA ASN A 181 -17.23 15.65 -20.57
C ASN A 181 -16.21 16.57 -21.28
N THR A 182 -15.91 16.31 -22.56
CA THR A 182 -15.16 17.24 -23.44
C THR A 182 -16.10 18.25 -24.12
N SER A 183 -16.91 19.00 -23.36
CA SER A 183 -17.74 20.07 -23.95
C SER A 183 -16.90 21.27 -24.44
N SER A 184 -15.60 21.30 -24.16
CA SER A 184 -14.67 22.30 -24.67
C SER A 184 -13.47 21.64 -25.35
N SER A 185 -13.29 21.93 -26.63
CA SER A 185 -12.22 21.43 -27.50
C SER A 185 -10.83 22.02 -27.19
N GLN A 186 -10.54 22.39 -25.93
CA GLN A 186 -9.29 23.05 -25.50
C GLN A 186 -8.91 22.74 -24.04
N VAL A 187 -9.09 21.50 -23.58
CA VAL A 187 -8.56 21.11 -22.27
C VAL A 187 -7.09 20.72 -22.43
N GLN A 188 -6.19 21.55 -21.90
CA GLN A 188 -4.81 21.15 -21.64
C GLN A 188 -4.79 20.41 -20.30
N ILE A 189 -4.33 19.17 -20.30
CA ILE A 189 -4.27 18.35 -19.09
C ILE A 189 -2.82 18.29 -18.63
N PRO A 190 -2.45 18.96 -17.53
CA PRO A 190 -1.14 18.76 -16.93
C PRO A 190 -1.06 17.35 -16.35
N MET A 191 0.02 16.64 -16.65
CA MET A 191 0.30 15.31 -16.12
C MET A 191 1.68 15.30 -15.49
N VAL A 192 1.76 14.70 -14.31
CA VAL A 192 2.99 14.47 -13.56
C VAL A 192 3.15 12.96 -13.40
N TYR A 193 4.36 12.46 -13.64
CA TYR A 193 4.66 11.03 -13.61
C TYR A 193 5.94 10.77 -12.79
N PRO A 194 5.91 9.89 -11.78
CA PRO A 194 7.09 9.56 -11.00
C PRO A 194 8.02 8.62 -11.77
N THR A 195 9.33 8.84 -11.62
CA THR A 195 10.37 8.08 -12.31
C THR A 195 11.38 7.53 -11.31
N PRO A 196 11.80 6.26 -11.43
CA PRO A 196 12.85 5.69 -10.60
C PRO A 196 14.15 6.52 -10.61
N PRO A 197 15.01 6.38 -9.58
CA PRO A 197 16.29 7.07 -9.55
C PRO A 197 17.16 6.74 -10.78
N ASN A 198 17.84 7.77 -11.31
CA ASN A 198 18.71 7.67 -12.49
C ASN A 198 17.99 7.21 -13.77
N THR A 199 16.70 7.50 -13.91
CA THR A 199 15.95 7.26 -15.15
C THR A 199 16.53 8.06 -16.32
N THR A 200 16.62 7.42 -17.49
CA THR A 200 17.09 7.96 -18.76
C THR A 200 16.16 7.55 -19.91
N ASN A 201 16.44 8.03 -21.13
CA ASN A 201 15.75 7.62 -22.36
C ASN A 201 14.21 7.74 -22.28
N ILE A 202 13.73 8.84 -21.67
CA ILE A 202 12.31 9.10 -21.46
C ILE A 202 11.66 9.60 -22.75
N HIS A 203 10.67 8.85 -23.23
CA HIS A 203 9.82 9.18 -24.36
C HIS A 203 8.36 9.15 -23.92
N ILE A 204 7.58 10.15 -24.31
CA ILE A 204 6.16 10.24 -23.98
C ILE A 204 5.41 10.47 -25.30
N THR A 205 4.47 9.59 -25.63
CA THR A 205 3.64 9.72 -26.83
C THR A 205 2.17 9.85 -26.48
N LEU A 206 1.46 10.70 -27.21
CA LEU A 206 0.02 10.84 -27.15
C LEU A 206 -0.55 10.55 -28.54
N ASN A 207 -1.25 9.42 -28.68
CA ASN A 207 -1.74 8.93 -29.98
C ASN A 207 -0.65 8.95 -31.06
N ASP A 208 0.50 8.33 -30.75
CA ASP A 208 1.70 8.27 -31.62
C ASP A 208 2.43 9.61 -31.85
N ILE A 209 2.04 10.69 -31.15
CA ILE A 209 2.72 12.00 -31.23
C ILE A 209 3.63 12.17 -30.01
N GLU A 210 4.95 12.26 -30.23
CA GLU A 210 5.93 12.54 -29.18
C GLU A 210 5.67 13.91 -28.54
N LEU A 211 5.61 13.93 -27.21
CA LEU A 211 5.43 15.11 -26.38
C LEU A 211 6.76 15.56 -25.77
N SER A 212 6.87 16.87 -25.53
CA SER A 212 7.93 17.39 -24.68
C SER A 212 7.59 17.19 -23.20
N TRP A 213 8.62 16.97 -22.39
CA TRP A 213 8.50 16.87 -20.94
C TRP A 213 9.60 17.67 -20.26
N THR A 214 9.39 17.99 -18.99
CA THR A 214 10.39 18.66 -18.14
C THR A 214 10.51 17.94 -16.81
N ASN A 215 11.66 18.08 -16.14
CA ASN A 215 11.84 17.54 -14.80
C ASN A 215 11.08 18.42 -13.79
N TYR A 216 9.97 17.91 -13.26
CA TYR A 216 9.09 18.63 -12.34
C TYR A 216 9.79 18.87 -11.00
N THR A 217 10.46 17.84 -10.46
CA THR A 217 11.20 17.94 -9.19
C THR A 217 12.37 18.92 -9.28
N GLN A 218 12.98 19.12 -10.45
CA GLN A 218 14.01 20.15 -10.61
C GLN A 218 13.44 21.57 -10.43
N ILE A 219 12.19 21.80 -10.84
CA ILE A 219 11.49 23.08 -10.68
C ILE A 219 10.94 23.22 -9.25
N TYR A 220 10.45 22.11 -8.67
CA TYR A 220 9.90 22.04 -7.34
C TYR A 220 10.63 20.98 -6.49
N PRO A 221 11.83 21.28 -5.93
CA PRO A 221 12.68 20.28 -5.26
C PRO A 221 12.09 19.64 -4.00
N GLN A 222 11.03 20.23 -3.45
CA GLN A 222 10.32 19.71 -2.27
C GLN A 222 9.22 18.71 -2.66
N GLU A 223 8.85 18.65 -3.93
CA GLU A 223 7.79 17.78 -4.46
C GLU A 223 8.42 16.50 -5.00
N LEU A 224 8.53 15.51 -4.10
CA LEU A 224 8.97 14.16 -4.40
C LEU A 224 7.81 13.18 -4.25
N HIS A 225 7.80 12.14 -5.09
CA HIS A 225 6.81 11.08 -4.99
C HIS A 225 7.32 9.99 -4.04
N ARG A 226 6.59 9.74 -2.96
CA ARG A 226 7.00 8.76 -1.95
C ARG A 226 6.60 7.35 -2.36
N THR A 227 7.56 6.44 -2.48
CA THR A 227 7.35 5.01 -2.75
C THR A 227 7.82 4.14 -1.59
N ALA A 228 7.50 2.85 -1.63
CA ALA A 228 7.97 1.90 -0.62
C ALA A 228 9.51 1.72 -0.56
N ILE A 229 10.23 2.02 -1.66
CA ILE A 229 11.70 1.93 -1.71
C ILE A 229 12.40 3.30 -1.71
N GLY A 230 11.68 4.35 -1.33
CA GLY A 230 12.19 5.71 -1.19
C GLY A 230 11.51 6.74 -2.09
N ASP A 231 12.01 7.96 -2.04
CA ASP A 231 11.41 9.08 -2.74
C ASP A 231 11.92 9.18 -4.20
N TRP A 232 11.00 9.37 -5.13
CA TRP A 232 11.25 9.44 -6.56
C TRP A 232 11.07 10.86 -7.10
N SER A 233 11.88 11.19 -8.10
CA SER A 233 11.68 12.42 -8.88
C SER A 233 10.49 12.25 -9.81
N MET A 234 9.90 13.37 -10.22
CA MET A 234 8.78 13.39 -11.15
C MET A 234 9.13 14.17 -12.42
N ILE A 235 8.57 13.74 -13.53
CA ILE A 235 8.53 14.48 -14.79
C ILE A 235 7.13 15.07 -14.98
N GLN A 236 7.02 16.15 -15.75
CA GLN A 236 5.73 16.71 -16.16
C GLN A 236 5.64 16.88 -17.67
N CYS A 237 4.45 16.70 -18.21
CA CYS A 237 4.10 17.07 -19.58
C CYS A 237 2.65 17.58 -19.63
N ASN A 238 2.32 18.28 -20.73
CA ASN A 238 0.97 18.76 -20.97
C ASN A 238 0.35 17.96 -22.12
N LEU A 239 -0.81 17.35 -21.87
CA LEU A 239 -1.58 16.68 -22.91
C LEU A 239 -2.48 17.72 -23.58
N GLU A 240 -2.23 17.96 -24.87
CA GLU A 240 -2.96 18.93 -25.68
C GLU A 240 -3.78 18.24 -26.76
N ASN A 241 -4.90 18.84 -27.14
CA ASN A 241 -5.79 18.31 -28.19
C ASN A 241 -6.24 16.84 -27.95
N VAL A 242 -6.42 16.48 -26.67
CA VAL A 242 -6.89 15.14 -26.28
C VAL A 242 -8.32 14.92 -26.77
N SER A 243 -8.56 13.78 -27.39
CA SER A 243 -9.93 13.36 -27.71
C SER A 243 -10.60 12.72 -26.49
N GLU A 244 -11.91 12.42 -26.57
CA GLU A 244 -12.62 11.70 -25.49
C GLU A 244 -11.97 10.37 -25.12
N THR A 245 -11.21 9.74 -26.02
CA THR A 245 -10.42 8.55 -25.72
C THR A 245 -9.07 8.66 -26.39
N PHE A 246 -8.00 8.50 -25.62
CA PHE A 246 -6.65 8.61 -26.15
C PHE A 246 -5.75 7.54 -25.53
N LEU A 247 -4.67 7.24 -26.24
CA LEU A 247 -3.60 6.39 -25.78
C LEU A 247 -2.42 7.28 -25.40
N LEU A 248 -2.07 7.25 -24.12
CA LEU A 248 -0.81 7.75 -23.63
C LEU A 248 0.17 6.58 -23.54
N GLU A 249 1.40 6.77 -23.97
CA GLU A 249 2.47 5.79 -23.79
C GLU A 249 3.69 6.49 -23.20
N ILE A 250 4.34 5.81 -22.27
CA ILE A 250 5.56 6.31 -21.62
C ILE A 250 6.60 5.20 -21.69
N GLN A 251 7.75 5.52 -22.28
CA GLN A 251 8.92 4.67 -22.30
C GLN A 251 10.04 5.33 -21.51
N TYR A 252 10.78 4.54 -20.74
CA TYR A 252 12.00 4.98 -20.08
C TYR A 252 12.91 3.81 -19.73
N GLU A 253 14.14 4.10 -19.34
CA GLU A 253 15.08 3.11 -18.85
C GLU A 253 15.65 3.54 -17.50
N HIS A 254 15.86 2.60 -16.59
CA HIS A 254 16.50 2.90 -15.32
C HIS A 254 17.33 1.71 -14.81
N PRO A 255 18.37 1.96 -14.00
CA PRO A 255 19.10 0.88 -13.35
C PRO A 255 18.22 0.19 -12.30
N ILE A 256 18.40 -1.12 -12.17
CA ILE A 256 17.80 -1.92 -11.09
C ILE A 256 18.68 -1.80 -9.86
N GLN A 257 18.05 -1.61 -8.70
CA GLN A 257 18.77 -1.42 -7.44
C GLN A 257 19.11 -2.77 -6.82
N GLN A 258 20.22 -2.83 -6.08
CA GLN A 258 20.53 -3.99 -5.26
C GLN A 258 20.26 -3.65 -3.79
N ILE A 259 19.33 -4.35 -3.15
CA ILE A 259 18.91 -4.14 -1.78
C ILE A 259 19.10 -5.45 -1.03
N ASN A 260 19.96 -5.46 -0.01
CA ASN A 260 20.26 -6.64 0.80
C ASN A 260 20.73 -7.88 0.01
N GLY A 261 21.36 -7.67 -1.15
CA GLY A 261 21.87 -8.73 -2.01
C GLY A 261 20.96 -9.09 -3.17
N GLU A 262 19.66 -8.77 -3.10
CA GLU A 262 18.68 -9.03 -4.17
C GLU A 262 18.59 -7.85 -5.13
N TYR A 263 18.26 -8.13 -6.40
CA TYR A 263 17.93 -7.12 -7.39
C TYR A 263 16.46 -6.76 -7.28
N VAL A 264 16.18 -5.47 -7.12
CA VAL A 264 14.84 -4.95 -6.82
C VAL A 264 14.51 -3.80 -7.75
N PHE A 265 13.31 -3.84 -8.33
CA PHE A 265 12.67 -2.68 -8.92
C PHE A 265 11.22 -2.56 -8.45
N LEU A 266 10.70 -1.34 -8.54
CA LEU A 266 9.33 -1.00 -8.16
C LEU A 266 8.62 -0.39 -9.36
N TYR A 267 7.30 -0.55 -9.41
CA TYR A 267 6.41 0.21 -10.27
C TYR A 267 5.33 0.85 -9.40
N ASP A 268 5.19 2.18 -9.51
CA ASP A 268 4.18 2.92 -8.77
C ASP A 268 2.80 2.59 -9.33
N LEU A 269 2.01 1.91 -8.51
CA LEU A 269 0.66 1.48 -8.84
C LEU A 269 -0.41 2.45 -8.30
N ASN A 270 -0.04 3.67 -7.91
CA ASN A 270 -1.00 4.64 -7.40
C ASN A 270 -1.93 5.17 -8.51
N ILE A 271 -2.95 4.37 -8.86
CA ILE A 271 -3.97 4.72 -9.85
C ILE A 271 -5.21 5.34 -9.23
N SER A 272 -5.20 5.61 -7.92
CA SER A 272 -6.35 6.17 -7.19
C SER A 272 -6.94 7.43 -7.83
N PRO A 273 -6.15 8.36 -8.42
CA PRO A 273 -6.70 9.54 -9.09
C PRO A 273 -7.47 9.22 -10.39
N TYR A 274 -7.23 8.04 -10.98
CA TYR A 274 -7.84 7.60 -12.24
C TYR A 274 -9.05 6.67 -12.07
N LEU A 275 -9.40 6.34 -10.82
CA LEU A 275 -10.63 5.63 -10.51
C LEU A 275 -11.80 6.61 -10.55
N SER A 276 -12.87 6.20 -11.22
CA SER A 276 -14.10 7.00 -11.33
C SER A 276 -15.32 6.10 -11.18
N PRO A 277 -16.53 6.66 -10.94
CA PRO A 277 -17.76 5.86 -10.92
C PRO A 277 -17.96 5.02 -12.19
N TRP A 278 -17.44 5.50 -13.32
CA TRP A 278 -17.53 4.85 -14.63
C TRP A 278 -16.37 3.87 -14.91
N SER A 279 -15.30 3.95 -14.14
CA SER A 279 -14.13 3.07 -14.19
C SER A 279 -13.72 2.76 -12.76
N ASN A 280 -14.62 2.03 -12.10
CA ASN A 280 -14.56 1.82 -10.66
C ASN A 280 -13.55 0.75 -10.23
N ARG A 281 -12.90 0.12 -11.21
CA ARG A 281 -11.79 -0.80 -11.06
C ARG A 281 -10.81 -0.48 -12.17
N SER A 282 -9.53 -0.60 -11.88
CA SER A 282 -8.46 -0.58 -12.88
C SER A 282 -7.65 -1.86 -12.80
N THR A 283 -7.13 -2.28 -13.95
CA THR A 283 -6.33 -3.50 -14.08
C THR A 283 -5.00 -3.18 -14.71
N ALA A 284 -3.93 -3.48 -13.99
CA ALA A 284 -2.57 -3.39 -14.48
C ALA A 284 -2.14 -4.75 -15.01
N ASN A 285 -1.82 -4.81 -16.30
CA ASN A 285 -1.35 -6.03 -16.96
C ASN A 285 0.16 -5.93 -17.11
N PHE A 286 0.89 -6.84 -16.47
CA PHE A 286 2.34 -6.85 -16.51
C PHE A 286 2.87 -7.96 -17.41
N ASN A 287 3.89 -7.62 -18.19
CA ASN A 287 4.73 -8.57 -18.92
C ASN A 287 6.19 -8.21 -18.64
N LEU A 288 6.87 -9.04 -17.85
CA LEU A 288 8.28 -8.89 -17.55
C LEU A 288 9.08 -9.89 -18.39
N ARG A 289 9.95 -9.39 -19.26
CA ARG A 289 10.86 -10.20 -20.07
C ARG A 289 12.27 -10.09 -19.51
N PHE A 290 12.81 -11.19 -19.03
CA PHE A 290 14.19 -11.32 -18.61
C PHE A 290 15.02 -11.86 -19.78
N GLU A 291 16.02 -11.08 -20.20
CA GLU A 291 17.06 -11.52 -21.16
C GLU A 291 18.28 -12.10 -20.44
N ILE A 292 18.07 -12.55 -19.20
CA ILE A 292 19.04 -13.08 -18.25
C ILE A 292 18.39 -14.28 -17.56
N GLU A 293 19.19 -15.18 -16.97
CA GLU A 293 18.65 -16.19 -16.07
C GLU A 293 18.32 -15.56 -14.72
N SER A 294 17.05 -15.64 -14.31
CA SER A 294 16.58 -15.18 -13.00
C SER A 294 16.38 -16.36 -12.05
N LYS A 295 16.68 -16.15 -10.76
CA LYS A 295 16.37 -17.08 -9.66
C LYS A 295 15.59 -16.37 -8.58
N ASP A 296 14.86 -17.15 -7.79
CA ASP A 296 14.13 -16.67 -6.61
C ASP A 296 13.26 -15.44 -6.93
N LEU A 297 12.53 -15.49 -8.05
CA LEU A 297 11.67 -14.40 -8.47
C LEU A 297 10.48 -14.26 -7.51
N HIS A 298 10.35 -13.06 -6.95
CA HIS A 298 9.24 -12.68 -6.10
C HIS A 298 8.53 -11.46 -6.68
N VAL A 299 7.20 -11.58 -6.81
CA VAL A 299 6.32 -10.50 -7.24
C VAL A 299 5.35 -10.23 -6.10
N ASN A 300 5.40 -9.02 -5.55
CA ASN A 300 4.54 -8.63 -4.43
C ASN A 300 4.00 -7.21 -4.65
N THR A 301 2.89 -6.87 -4.01
CA THR A 301 2.55 -5.47 -3.74
C THR A 301 3.00 -5.10 -2.33
N ILE A 302 3.39 -3.84 -2.13
CA ILE A 302 3.85 -3.31 -0.84
C ILE A 302 3.09 -2.06 -0.45
N THR A 303 2.38 -2.13 0.68
CA THR A 303 1.62 -1.01 1.23
C THR A 303 2.53 0.06 1.83
N THR A 304 1.96 1.22 2.17
CA THR A 304 2.72 2.33 2.78
C THR A 304 3.24 2.05 4.19
N ASP A 305 2.65 1.10 4.90
CA ASP A 305 3.13 0.55 6.18
C ASP A 305 4.10 -0.63 6.02
N GLY A 306 4.40 -1.03 4.78
CA GLY A 306 5.41 -2.02 4.45
C GLY A 306 4.90 -3.47 4.46
N GLU A 307 3.59 -3.69 4.46
CA GLU A 307 3.00 -5.03 4.35
C GLU A 307 3.16 -5.53 2.91
N LEU A 308 3.72 -6.74 2.78
CA LEU A 308 3.94 -7.41 1.51
C LEU A 308 2.80 -8.38 1.23
N ASN A 309 2.18 -8.26 0.05
CA ASN A 309 1.16 -9.16 -0.45
C ASN A 309 1.65 -9.84 -1.72
N THR A 310 1.70 -11.17 -1.74
CA THR A 310 2.16 -11.93 -2.90
C THR A 310 1.18 -11.83 -4.06
N VAL A 311 1.72 -11.67 -5.27
CA VAL A 311 0.95 -11.63 -6.53
C VAL A 311 1.20 -12.93 -7.28
N ASP A 312 0.12 -13.60 -7.68
CA ASP A 312 0.20 -14.79 -8.52
C ASP A 312 0.69 -14.43 -9.93
N TYR A 313 1.60 -15.23 -10.48
CA TYR A 313 2.18 -15.01 -11.80
C TYR A 313 2.39 -16.32 -12.57
N GLU A 314 2.43 -16.20 -13.89
CA GLU A 314 2.76 -17.28 -14.82
C GLU A 314 4.14 -17.05 -15.43
N VAL A 315 4.93 -18.12 -15.54
CA VAL A 315 6.27 -18.09 -16.14
C VAL A 315 6.28 -18.94 -17.41
N THR A 316 6.70 -18.34 -18.51
CA THR A 316 6.96 -19.02 -19.78
C THR A 316 8.43 -18.86 -20.15
N LYS A 317 9.13 -19.96 -20.41
CA LYS A 317 10.53 -19.95 -20.85
C LYS A 317 10.62 -20.27 -22.33
N GLU A 318 11.21 -19.36 -23.10
CA GLU A 318 11.49 -19.53 -24.52
C GLU A 318 12.98 -19.27 -24.76
N GLN A 319 13.73 -20.34 -25.07
CA GLN A 319 15.17 -20.29 -25.29
C GLN A 319 15.92 -19.69 -24.09
N GLU A 320 16.61 -18.57 -24.28
CA GLU A 320 17.38 -17.82 -23.28
C GLU A 320 16.56 -16.70 -22.62
N THR A 321 15.26 -16.63 -22.91
CA THR A 321 14.38 -15.59 -22.35
C THR A 321 13.31 -16.19 -21.46
N GLU A 322 13.10 -15.54 -20.32
CA GLU A 322 12.05 -15.87 -19.36
C GLU A 322 11.03 -14.73 -19.38
N THR A 323 9.77 -15.07 -19.62
CA THR A 323 8.67 -14.11 -19.62
C THR A 323 7.74 -14.41 -18.45
N VAL A 324 7.45 -13.39 -17.65
CA VAL A 324 6.61 -13.46 -16.45
C VAL A 324 5.42 -12.56 -16.65
N THR A 325 4.23 -13.12 -16.53
CA THR A 325 2.98 -12.39 -16.74
C THR A 325 2.07 -12.48 -15.52
N PHE A 326 1.47 -11.36 -15.14
CA PHE A 326 0.53 -11.29 -14.02
C PHE A 326 -0.36 -10.05 -14.15
N GLN A 327 -1.39 -10.01 -13.30
CA GLN A 327 -2.34 -8.91 -13.25
C GLN A 327 -2.48 -8.42 -11.80
N VAL A 328 -2.54 -7.11 -11.64
CA VAL A 328 -2.90 -6.48 -10.36
C VAL A 328 -4.21 -5.71 -10.57
N PHE A 329 -5.14 -5.88 -9.64
CA PHE A 329 -6.47 -5.28 -9.71
C PHE A 329 -6.66 -4.30 -8.56
N SER A 330 -7.27 -3.14 -8.85
CA SER A 330 -7.83 -2.31 -7.78
C SER A 330 -9.19 -2.85 -7.33
N GLU A 331 -9.42 -2.78 -6.02
CA GLU A 331 -10.77 -2.98 -5.48
C GLU A 331 -11.62 -1.71 -5.68
N TYR A 332 -12.94 -1.91 -5.65
CA TYR A 332 -13.90 -0.81 -5.80
C TYR A 332 -13.71 0.20 -4.67
N SER A 333 -13.42 1.46 -5.02
CA SER A 333 -13.25 2.57 -4.07
C SER A 333 -12.19 2.34 -2.97
N GLN A 334 -11.29 1.38 -3.16
CA GLN A 334 -10.12 1.22 -2.30
C GLN A 334 -8.88 1.65 -3.07
N PRO A 335 -7.88 2.25 -2.38
CA PRO A 335 -6.57 2.42 -2.98
C PRO A 335 -6.03 1.06 -3.42
N VAL A 336 -5.16 1.06 -4.43
CA VAL A 336 -4.46 -0.15 -4.86
C VAL A 336 -3.68 -0.70 -3.66
N PRO A 337 -3.52 -2.03 -3.50
CA PRO A 337 -2.85 -2.68 -2.36
C PRO A 337 -1.37 -2.32 -2.14
N GLY A 338 -0.89 -1.24 -2.74
CA GLY A 338 0.48 -0.76 -2.65
C GLY A 338 1.18 -0.67 -4.00
N ASP A 339 2.45 -0.29 -3.95
CA ASP A 339 3.34 -0.31 -5.11
C ASP A 339 3.66 -1.75 -5.51
N LEU A 340 3.92 -2.02 -6.80
CA LEU A 340 4.43 -3.32 -7.23
C LEU A 340 5.93 -3.38 -6.93
N ILE A 341 6.38 -4.40 -6.23
CA ILE A 341 7.81 -4.71 -6.03
C ILE A 341 8.13 -6.06 -6.64
N VAL A 342 9.20 -6.08 -7.43
CA VAL A 342 9.75 -7.31 -8.03
C VAL A 342 11.17 -7.47 -7.52
N SER A 343 11.46 -8.61 -6.89
CA SER A 343 12.82 -8.98 -6.50
C SER A 343 13.24 -10.29 -7.13
N PHE A 344 14.53 -10.42 -7.42
CA PHE A 344 15.13 -11.63 -7.98
C PHE A 344 16.63 -11.68 -7.66
N ASN A 345 17.18 -12.89 -7.73
CA ASN A 345 18.60 -13.13 -7.71
C ASN A 345 19.11 -13.40 -9.14
N GLU A 346 20.36 -13.02 -9.39
CA GLU A 346 21.04 -13.46 -10.60
C GLU A 346 21.20 -14.98 -10.55
N GLY A 347 20.83 -15.65 -11.65
CA GLY A 347 21.14 -17.07 -11.81
C GLY A 347 22.64 -17.30 -11.66
N ASP A 348 23.04 -18.48 -11.16
CA ASP A 348 24.46 -18.82 -11.18
C ASP A 348 24.88 -18.66 -12.64
N GLU A 349 25.80 -17.73 -12.93
CA GLU A 349 26.58 -17.85 -14.15
C GLU A 349 27.05 -19.29 -14.08
N LEU A 350 26.56 -20.15 -15.00
CA LEU A 350 27.12 -21.46 -15.18
C LEU A 350 28.60 -21.16 -15.21
N GLU A 351 29.33 -21.52 -14.15
CA GLU A 351 30.77 -21.39 -14.12
C GLU A 351 31.13 -22.14 -15.38
N GLN A 352 31.45 -21.40 -16.44
CA GLN A 352 32.11 -21.96 -17.57
C GLN A 352 33.38 -22.42 -16.91
N THR A 353 33.38 -23.69 -16.54
CA THR A 353 34.53 -24.49 -16.24
C THR A 353 35.27 -24.56 -17.55
N ASN A 354 35.84 -23.41 -17.94
CA ASN A 354 36.99 -23.24 -18.78
C ASN A 354 38.17 -23.82 -18.00
N SER A 355 38.05 -25.10 -17.62
CA SER A 355 39.10 -25.95 -17.11
C SER A 355 40.09 -26.35 -18.22
N ASN A 356 39.98 -25.73 -19.41
CA ASN A 356 40.92 -25.88 -20.53
C ASN A 356 41.56 -24.55 -20.98
N PHE A 357 41.79 -23.58 -20.07
CA PHE A 357 42.61 -22.41 -20.40
C PHE A 357 43.72 -22.12 -19.38
N PHE A 358 44.41 -23.17 -18.92
CA PHE A 358 45.84 -23.05 -18.59
C PHE A 358 46.64 -23.36 -19.86
N GLY A 359 46.90 -22.36 -20.68
CA GLY A 359 47.76 -22.55 -21.84
C GLY A 359 47.88 -21.35 -22.76
N SER A 360 48.87 -20.49 -22.48
CA SER A 360 49.42 -19.46 -23.37
C SER A 360 48.44 -18.33 -23.74
N SER A 361 48.60 -17.11 -23.23
CA SER A 361 49.22 -16.09 -24.08
C SER A 361 49.73 -14.84 -23.34
N TYR A 362 49.73 -14.79 -22.01
CA TYR A 362 50.22 -13.60 -21.27
C TYR A 362 51.72 -13.58 -20.94
N PHE A 363 52.49 -14.58 -21.40
CA PHE A 363 53.95 -14.46 -21.49
C PHE A 363 54.33 -13.80 -22.83
N THR A 364 53.91 -12.56 -23.03
CA THR A 364 54.58 -11.67 -23.98
C THR A 364 55.88 -11.18 -23.34
N GLU A 365 56.93 -11.03 -24.16
CA GLU A 365 58.39 -10.95 -23.88
C GLU A 365 58.88 -10.23 -22.62
N TYR A 366 58.08 -9.36 -21.99
CA TYR A 366 58.46 -8.59 -20.80
C TYR A 366 58.21 -9.32 -19.47
N GLY A 367 57.30 -10.30 -19.42
CA GLY A 367 56.98 -11.03 -18.19
C GLY A 367 58.13 -11.91 -17.69
N ALA A 368 58.84 -12.57 -18.61
CA ALA A 368 59.99 -13.42 -18.26
C ALA A 368 61.17 -12.58 -17.75
N VAL A 369 61.41 -11.39 -18.32
CA VAL A 369 62.49 -10.49 -17.89
C VAL A 369 62.25 -9.97 -16.48
N LEU A 370 61.01 -9.59 -16.14
CA LEU A 370 60.66 -9.09 -14.82
C LEU A 370 60.86 -10.14 -13.71
N VAL A 371 60.48 -11.40 -13.97
CA VAL A 371 60.67 -12.50 -13.00
C VAL A 371 62.16 -12.81 -12.80
N VAL A 372 62.98 -12.78 -13.86
CA VAL A 372 64.44 -13.00 -13.74
C VAL A 372 65.12 -11.85 -12.99
N VAL A 373 64.71 -10.60 -13.24
CA VAL A 373 65.23 -9.43 -12.50
C VAL A 373 64.83 -9.51 -11.02
N PHE A 374 63.59 -9.89 -10.71
CA PHE A 374 63.15 -10.01 -9.32
C PHE A 374 63.91 -11.12 -8.58
N LEU A 375 64.10 -12.30 -9.20
CA LEU A 375 64.85 -13.41 -8.62
C LEU A 375 66.33 -13.06 -8.41
N THR A 376 66.96 -12.31 -9.33
CA THR A 376 68.35 -11.88 -9.19
C THR A 376 68.53 -10.86 -8.07
N VAL A 377 67.63 -9.88 -7.93
CA VAL A 377 67.66 -8.91 -6.82
C VAL A 377 67.51 -9.62 -5.48
N VAL A 378 66.57 -10.56 -5.35
CA VAL A 378 66.37 -11.34 -4.12
C VAL A 378 67.62 -12.17 -3.79
N LEU A 379 68.25 -12.80 -4.78
CA LEU A 379 69.47 -13.58 -4.57
C LEU A 379 70.64 -12.70 -4.11
N VAL A 380 70.82 -11.51 -4.71
CA VAL A 380 71.87 -10.56 -4.31
C VAL A 380 71.62 -10.05 -2.89
N LEU A 381 70.36 -9.75 -2.52
CA LEU A 381 70.02 -9.32 -1.18
C LEU A 381 70.31 -10.40 -0.14
N LEU A 382 69.98 -11.66 -0.45
CA LEU A 382 70.26 -12.81 0.43
C LEU A 382 71.76 -13.05 0.59
N LEU A 383 72.54 -12.91 -0.49
CA LEU A 383 74.00 -13.00 -0.41
C LEU A 383 74.59 -11.86 0.41
N PHE A 384 74.12 -10.63 0.23
CA PHE A 384 74.57 -9.47 1.00
C PHE A 384 74.28 -9.62 2.50
N LEU A 385 73.07 -10.08 2.86
CA LEU A 385 72.71 -10.38 4.25
C LEU A 385 73.58 -11.50 4.84
N LYS A 386 73.93 -12.51 4.03
CA LYS A 386 74.83 -13.60 4.46
C LYS A 386 76.26 -13.12 4.68
N PHE A 387 76.77 -12.20 3.86
CA PHE A 387 78.11 -11.61 4.04
C PHE A 387 78.17 -10.71 5.26
N ARG A 388 77.18 -9.83 5.45
CA ARG A 388 77.11 -8.96 6.64
C ARG A 388 77.08 -9.76 7.94
N LYS A 389 76.33 -10.86 7.99
CA LYS A 389 76.29 -11.75 9.16
C LYS A 389 77.64 -12.44 9.45
N ARG A 390 78.52 -12.54 8.45
CA ARG A 390 79.84 -13.18 8.60
C ARG A 390 80.88 -12.22 9.18
N ASP A 391 80.73 -10.93 8.92
CA ASP A 391 81.60 -9.88 9.49
C ASP A 391 81.27 -9.64 10.97
N GLU A 392 79.99 -9.74 11.37
CA GLU A 392 79.56 -9.65 12.79
C GLU A 392 79.99 -10.85 13.66
N ILE A 393 80.53 -11.93 13.08
CA ILE A 393 81.02 -13.12 13.82
C ILE A 393 82.55 -13.09 13.99
N ASN A 394 83.26 -12.18 13.30
CA ASN A 394 84.72 -12.08 13.33
C ASN A 394 85.26 -10.80 14.00
N GLU A 395 84.38 -9.97 14.58
CA GLU A 395 84.70 -9.02 15.66
C GLU A 395 84.37 -9.64 17.02
#